data_AF-A0A843FCA2-F1
#
_entry.id   AF-A0A843FCA2-F1
#
_cell.length_a   1.000
_cell.length_b   1.000
_cell.length_c   1.000
_cell.angle_alpha   90.00
_cell.angle_beta   90.00
_cell.angle_gamma   90.00
#
_symmetry.space_group_name_H-M   'P 1'
#
loop_
_entity.id
_entity.type
_entity.pdbx_description
1 polymer ?
#
loop_
_entity_poly.entity_id
_entity_poly.type
_entity_poly.pdbx_seq_one_letter_code
_entity_poly.pdbx_strand_id
1 'polypeptide(L)'
;MHIMEGYLPLTWCIVWFVISFAIVAFGIYQIKKIVDETPESKALLAVSGAFMFILSSLKLPSVTGSCSHPCGNGLGAALFGPAVTAVLAT
;
A
#
# COMPACT_ATOMS: atom_id res chain seq x y z
N MET A 1 1.39 -2.91 -10.02
CA MET A 1 0.87 -2.23 -11.24
C MET A 1 -0.64 -2.21 -11.15
N HIS A 2 -1.27 -1.14 -11.61
CA HIS A 2 -2.73 -0.99 -11.53
C HIS A 2 -3.41 -1.70 -12.70
N ILE A 3 -4.48 -2.43 -12.41
CA ILE A 3 -5.38 -2.97 -13.45
C ILE A 3 -6.33 -1.84 -13.83
N MET A 4 -6.48 -1.59 -15.13
CA MET A 4 -7.39 -0.56 -15.63
C MET A 4 -8.85 -0.86 -15.26
N GLU A 5 -9.62 0.19 -14.96
CA GLU A 5 -11.07 0.05 -14.75
C GLU A 5 -11.75 -0.55 -15.99
N GLY A 6 -12.71 -1.44 -15.77
CA GLY A 6 -13.44 -2.14 -16.84
C GLY A 6 -12.69 -3.31 -17.47
N TYR A 7 -11.45 -3.62 -17.06
CA TYR A 7 -10.69 -4.74 -17.59
C TYR A 7 -11.07 -6.11 -16.99
N LEU A 8 -11.48 -6.13 -15.71
CA LEU A 8 -11.81 -7.37 -15.01
C LEU A 8 -13.33 -7.70 -15.09
N PRO A 9 -13.70 -8.98 -15.32
CA PRO A 9 -15.08 -9.43 -15.18
C PRO A 9 -15.63 -9.23 -13.77
N LEU A 10 -16.93 -8.95 -13.65
CA LEU A 10 -17.58 -8.63 -12.36
C LEU A 10 -17.31 -9.68 -11.27
N THR A 11 -17.33 -10.97 -11.63
CA THR A 11 -17.05 -12.08 -10.70
C THR A 11 -15.66 -11.95 -10.06
N TRP A 12 -14.65 -11.60 -10.85
CA TRP A 12 -13.28 -11.45 -10.36
C TRP A 12 -13.11 -10.19 -9.51
N CYS A 13 -13.79 -9.09 -9.87
CA CYS A 13 -13.81 -7.89 -9.03
C CYS A 13 -14.30 -8.20 -7.62
N ILE A 14 -15.42 -8.93 -7.50
CA ILE A 14 -16.01 -9.28 -6.20
C ILE A 14 -15.06 -10.18 -5.39
N VAL A 15 -14.47 -11.20 -6.02
CA VAL A 15 -13.53 -12.11 -5.35
C VAL A 15 -12.33 -11.35 -4.79
N TRP A 16 -11.70 -10.49 -5.61
CA TRP A 16 -10.55 -9.70 -5.17
C TRP A 16 -10.93 -8.67 -4.10
N PHE A 17 -12.12 -8.09 -4.18
CA PHE A 17 -12.62 -7.14 -3.19
C PHE A 17 -12.84 -7.80 -1.82
N VAL A 18 -13.39 -9.02 -1.78
CA VAL A 18 -13.57 -9.76 -0.52
C VAL A 18 -12.23 -10.11 0.12
N ILE A 19 -11.27 -10.57 -0.68
CA ILE A 19 -9.92 -10.91 -0.20
C ILE A 19 -9.20 -9.66 0.31
N SER A 20 -9.21 -8.56 -0.46
CA SER A 20 -8.57 -7.32 -0.06
C SER A 20 -9.22 -6.73 1.19
N PHE A 21 -10.54 -6.80 1.30
CA PHE A 21 -11.28 -6.33 2.47
C PHE A 21 -10.81 -7.01 3.76
N ALA A 22 -10.61 -8.34 3.75
CA ALA A 22 -10.11 -9.06 4.93
C ALA A 22 -8.69 -8.61 5.33
N ILE A 23 -7.81 -8.41 4.35
CA ILE A 23 -6.43 -7.99 4.58
C ILE A 23 -6.37 -6.55 5.10
N VAL A 24 -7.13 -5.64 4.49
CA VAL A 24 -7.20 -4.23 4.88
C VAL A 24 -7.82 -4.08 6.26
N ALA A 25 -8.90 -4.81 6.55
CA ALA A 25 -9.51 -4.79 7.88
C ALA A 25 -8.53 -5.23 8.99
N PHE A 26 -7.75 -6.29 8.72
CA PHE A 26 -6.69 -6.73 9.65
C PHE A 26 -5.59 -5.67 9.80
N GLY A 27 -5.18 -5.04 8.70
CA GLY A 27 -4.20 -3.96 8.72
C GLY A 27 -4.66 -2.74 9.52
N ILE A 28 -5.94 -2.33 9.37
CA ILE A 28 -6.54 -1.23 10.13
C ILE A 28 -6.58 -1.55 11.62
N TYR A 29 -6.93 -2.80 11.99
CA TYR A 29 -6.91 -3.23 13.39
C TYR A 29 -5.51 -3.12 13.99
N GLN A 30 -4.48 -3.56 13.26
CA GLN A 30 -3.09 -3.46 13.71
C GLN A 30 -2.62 -2.00 13.82
N ILE A 31 -2.98 -1.14 12.85
CA ILE A 31 -2.67 0.30 12.92
C ILE A 31 -3.32 0.92 14.15
N LYS A 32 -4.58 0.61 14.43
CA LYS A 32 -5.30 1.15 15.58
C LYS A 32 -4.61 0.76 16.89
N LYS A 33 -4.19 -0.50 17.02
CA LYS A 33 -3.43 -0.98 18.18
C LYS A 33 -2.11 -0.21 18.36
N ILE A 34 -1.34 -0.02 17.28
CA ILE A 34 -0.06 0.71 17.32
C ILE A 34 -0.29 2.18 17.68
N VAL A 35 -1.34 2.83 17.15
CA VAL A 35 -1.63 4.24 17.44
C VAL A 35 -2.12 4.44 18.88
N ASP A 36 -2.87 3.48 19.45
CA ASP A 36 -3.28 3.53 20.86
C ASP A 36 -2.08 3.33 21.81
N GLU A 37 -1.11 2.48 21.45
CA GLU A 37 0.12 2.27 22.24
C GLU A 37 1.11 3.46 22.09
N THR A 38 1.28 3.97 20.88
CA THR A 38 2.21 5.06 20.54
C THR A 38 1.55 6.10 19.64
N PRO A 39 0.96 7.18 20.20
CA PRO A 39 0.20 8.17 19.43
C PRO A 39 1.05 8.96 18.42
N GLU A 40 2.36 9.07 18.66
CA GLU A 40 3.33 9.67 17.74
C GLU A 40 3.47 8.92 16.40
N SER A 41 3.18 7.61 16.39
CA SER A 41 3.22 6.79 15.18
C SER A 41 2.19 7.23 14.14
N LYS A 42 1.11 7.92 14.53
CA LYS A 42 0.11 8.45 13.59
C LYS A 42 0.72 9.45 12.60
N ALA A 43 1.62 10.30 13.05
CA ALA A 43 2.32 11.26 12.19
C ALA A 43 3.28 10.55 11.24
N LEU A 44 4.05 9.56 11.74
CA LEU A 44 4.97 8.77 10.94
C LEU A 44 4.25 7.95 9.87
N LEU A 45 3.10 7.37 10.19
CA LEU A 45 2.24 6.65 9.23
C LEU A 45 1.77 7.55 8.10
N ALA A 46 1.30 8.76 8.43
CA ALA A 46 0.86 9.74 7.44
C ALA A 46 2.01 10.17 6.51
N VAL A 47 3.18 10.47 7.07
CA VAL A 47 4.38 10.82 6.29
C VAL A 47 4.83 9.65 5.42
N SER A 48 4.80 8.42 5.94
CA SER A 48 5.16 7.23 5.15
C SER A 48 4.21 7.00 3.99
N GLY A 49 2.90 7.20 4.18
CA GLY A 49 1.93 7.10 3.09
C GLY A 49 2.18 8.17 2.01
N ALA A 50 2.40 9.42 2.42
CA ALA A 50 2.77 10.49 1.50
C ALA A 50 4.08 10.20 0.75
N PHE A 51 5.06 9.63 1.43
CA PHE A 51 6.33 9.23 0.82
C PHE A 51 6.16 8.10 -0.21
N MET A 52 5.34 7.08 0.07
CA MET A 52 5.02 6.02 -0.89
C MET A 52 4.35 6.59 -2.14
N PHE A 53 3.44 7.54 -1.99
CA PHE A 53 2.79 8.22 -3.10
C PHE A 53 3.78 9.03 -3.96
N ILE A 54 4.67 9.79 -3.32
CA ILE A 54 5.71 10.56 -4.01
C ILE A 54 6.67 9.63 -4.75
N LEU A 55 7.11 8.54 -4.11
CA LEU A 55 7.96 7.53 -4.75
C LEU A 55 7.28 6.94 -5.98
N SER A 56 5.98 6.62 -5.89
CA SER A 56 5.22 6.10 -7.03
C SER A 56 5.09 7.11 -8.19
N SER A 57 5.30 8.39 -7.93
CA SER A 57 5.31 9.45 -8.95
C SER A 57 6.70 9.68 -9.56
N LEU A 58 7.76 9.11 -8.98
CA LEU A 58 9.13 9.27 -9.44
C LEU A 58 9.42 8.31 -10.60
N LYS A 59 9.87 8.86 -11.75
CA LYS A 59 10.34 8.06 -12.88
C LYS A 59 11.78 7.62 -12.63
N LEU A 60 12.00 6.30 -12.58
CA LEU A 60 13.31 5.68 -12.50
C LEU A 60 13.62 4.91 -13.79
N PRO A 61 14.89 4.96 -14.26
CA PRO A 61 15.33 4.14 -15.37
C PRO A 61 15.29 2.66 -14.97
N SER A 62 14.63 1.84 -15.77
CA SER A 62 14.62 0.39 -15.62
C SER A 62 15.84 -0.22 -16.31
N VAL A 63 16.34 -1.31 -15.73
CA VAL A 63 17.55 -2.03 -16.19
C VAL A 63 17.39 -2.52 -17.64
N THR A 64 16.16 -2.71 -18.11
CA THR A 64 15.82 -3.15 -19.47
C THR A 64 15.45 -2.03 -20.45
N GLY A 65 15.81 -0.77 -20.15
CA GLY A 65 15.61 0.35 -21.09
C GLY A 65 14.18 0.93 -21.11
N SER A 66 13.37 0.62 -20.09
CA SER A 66 12.05 1.23 -19.87
C SER A 66 12.13 2.31 -18.77
N CYS A 67 11.09 3.13 -18.63
CA CYS A 67 10.91 3.99 -17.46
C CYS A 67 9.85 3.35 -16.56
N SER A 68 10.18 3.08 -15.31
CA SER A 68 9.25 2.54 -14.31
C SER A 68 9.18 3.47 -13.12
N HIS A 69 8.25 3.23 -12.20
CA HIS A 69 8.17 3.97 -10.94
C HIS A 69 8.20 2.99 -9.75
N PRO A 70 8.92 3.32 -8.67
CA PRO A 70 8.95 2.48 -7.48
C PRO A 70 7.62 2.62 -6.72
N CYS A 71 6.93 1.51 -6.43
CA CYS A 71 5.66 1.56 -5.67
C CYS A 71 5.84 1.83 -4.16
N GLY A 72 7.08 1.75 -3.63
CA GLY A 72 7.34 1.99 -2.20
C GLY A 72 6.93 0.84 -1.27
N ASN A 73 6.21 -0.17 -1.75
CA ASN A 73 5.69 -1.29 -0.92
C ASN A 73 6.77 -2.04 -0.13
N GLY A 74 7.93 -2.33 -0.74
CA GLY A 74 9.01 -3.04 -0.05
C GLY A 74 9.60 -2.22 1.10
N LEU A 75 9.73 -0.90 0.93
CA LEU A 75 10.22 -0.01 1.96
C LEU A 75 9.18 0.17 3.08
N GLY A 76 7.91 0.33 2.74
CA GLY A 76 6.82 0.37 3.70
C GLY A 76 6.79 -0.90 4.57
N ALA A 77 6.94 -2.07 3.95
CA ALA A 77 6.91 -3.35 4.65
C ALA A 77 8.11 -3.53 5.58
N ALA A 78 9.28 -3.01 5.21
CA ALA A 78 10.47 -3.04 6.06
C ALA A 78 10.36 -2.10 7.27
N LEU A 79 9.72 -0.93 7.11
CA LEU A 79 9.62 0.08 8.17
C LEU A 79 8.46 -0.15 9.13
N PHE A 80 7.29 -0.53 8.62
CA PHE A 80 6.04 -0.63 9.39
C PHE A 80 5.41 -2.02 9.39
N GLY A 81 6.06 -2.98 8.72
CA GLY A 81 5.56 -4.34 8.57
C GLY A 81 4.53 -4.50 7.44
N PRO A 82 4.24 -5.74 7.05
CA PRO A 82 3.36 -6.04 5.92
C PRO A 82 1.89 -5.65 6.18
N ALA A 83 1.42 -5.72 7.44
CA ALA A 83 0.03 -5.41 7.78
C ALA A 83 -0.32 -3.92 7.59
N VAL A 84 0.57 -3.03 8.03
CA VAL A 84 0.40 -1.57 7.85
C VAL A 84 0.56 -1.19 6.39
N THR A 85 1.56 -1.77 5.72
CA THR A 85 1.83 -1.52 4.31
C THR A 85 0.70 -1.96 3.42
N ALA A 86 0.01 -3.05 3.75
CA ALA A 86 -1.18 -3.48 3.03
C ALA A 86 -2.25 -2.37 3.00
N VAL A 87 -2.45 -1.64 4.10
CA VAL A 87 -3.38 -0.50 4.15
C VAL A 87 -2.84 0.70 3.38
N LEU A 88 -1.55 1.01 3.49
CA LEU A 88 -0.93 2.15 2.80
C LEU A 88 -0.83 1.95 1.28
N ALA A 89 -0.80 0.70 0.82
CA ALA A 89 -0.65 0.31 -0.59
C ALA A 89 -1.97 -0.04 -1.29
N THR A 90 -3.12 0.08 -0.58
CA THR A 90 -4.46 -0.06 -1.17
C THR A 90 -4.89 1.26 -1.77
#